data_AF-A0A924ID03-F1
#
_entry.id   AF-A0A924ID03-F1
#
_cell.length_a   1.000
_cell.length_b   1.000
_cell.length_c   1.000
_cell.angle_alpha   90.00
_cell.angle_beta   90.00
_cell.angle_gamma   90.00
#
_symmetry.space_group_name_H-M   'P 1'
#
loop_
_entity.id
_entity.type
_entity.pdbx_description
1 polymer ?
#
loop_
_entity_poly.entity_id
_entity_poly.type
_entity_poly.pdbx_seq_one_letter_code
_entity_poly.pdbx_strand_id
1 'polypeptide(L)'
;MKKVFLGLAILTYCFTGTAQTKITPEQARSICAQQMAAFTKAVSGSFQKGSTFDQFQFALCGKLKPTVEGANQLRVAHNFLTQGVSNDFIIRSYNGKEIAASMNYLLNLHNKGFESDGAELFGGITATENSSLAKNAEDPCRWYQFWCLTQTFANWVVANWTVISQIIATIIQILG
;
A
#
# COMPACT_ATOMS: atom_id res chain seq x y z
N MET A 1 -34.37 -18.18 -14.84
CA MET A 1 -33.30 -17.96 -13.84
C MET A 1 -31.94 -18.09 -14.54
N LYS A 2 -31.31 -16.98 -14.94
CA LYS A 2 -29.98 -16.97 -15.55
C LYS A 2 -28.98 -16.46 -14.50
N LYS A 3 -28.05 -17.32 -14.10
CA LYS A 3 -26.96 -17.01 -13.17
C LYS A 3 -25.95 -16.14 -13.91
N VAL A 4 -25.75 -14.91 -13.46
CA VAL A 4 -24.70 -14.02 -13.97
C VAL A 4 -23.43 -14.32 -13.19
N PHE A 5 -22.50 -15.03 -13.82
CA PHE A 5 -21.13 -15.14 -13.36
C PHE A 5 -20.43 -13.82 -13.68
N LEU A 6 -20.18 -13.00 -12.67
CA LEU A 6 -19.37 -11.79 -12.79
C LEU A 6 -17.90 -12.24 -12.90
N GLY A 7 -17.37 -12.25 -14.12
CA GLY A 7 -15.98 -12.59 -14.37
C GLY A 7 -15.04 -11.54 -13.79
N LEU A 8 -14.18 -11.94 -12.85
CA LEU A 8 -12.94 -11.23 -12.59
C LEU A 8 -12.06 -11.36 -13.83
N ALA A 9 -11.92 -10.28 -14.59
CA ALA A 9 -10.93 -10.20 -15.65
C ALA A 9 -9.53 -10.13 -15.01
N ILE A 10 -8.88 -11.27 -14.91
CA ILE A 10 -7.45 -11.37 -14.63
C ILE A 10 -6.73 -10.88 -15.88
N LEU A 11 -6.31 -9.61 -15.88
CA LEU A 11 -5.42 -9.06 -16.90
C LEU A 11 -4.02 -9.64 -16.69
N THR A 12 -3.78 -10.84 -17.22
CA THR A 12 -2.42 -11.34 -17.48
C THR A 12 -1.80 -10.49 -18.59
N TYR A 13 -1.06 -9.44 -18.23
CA TYR A 13 -0.24 -8.69 -19.17
C TYR A 13 1.02 -9.50 -19.52
N CYS A 14 0.98 -10.18 -20.67
CA CYS A 14 2.18 -10.70 -21.30
C CYS A 14 3.01 -9.53 -21.83
N PHE A 15 4.08 -9.17 -21.13
CA PHE A 15 5.11 -8.25 -21.64
C PHE A 15 6.02 -9.02 -22.61
N THR A 16 5.56 -9.22 -23.84
CA THR A 16 6.47 -9.61 -24.94
C THR A 16 7.20 -8.37 -25.43
N GLY A 17 8.53 -8.44 -25.48
CA GLY A 17 9.43 -7.30 -25.65
C GLY A 17 9.07 -6.33 -26.76
N THR A 18 8.81 -5.08 -26.36
CA THR A 18 8.96 -3.84 -27.14
C THR A 18 9.27 -2.72 -26.12
N ALA A 19 9.94 -1.65 -26.56
CA ALA A 19 10.47 -0.56 -25.73
C ALA A 19 9.56 -0.13 -24.56
N GLN A 20 10.17 0.04 -23.39
CA GLN A 20 9.53 0.44 -22.13
C GLN A 20 8.55 1.62 -22.35
N THR A 21 7.26 1.34 -22.46
CA THR A 21 6.21 2.37 -22.47
C THR A 21 6.18 2.99 -21.08
N LYS A 22 6.43 4.30 -21.00
CA LYS A 22 6.34 5.05 -19.74
C LYS A 22 4.99 4.80 -19.08
N ILE A 23 4.98 4.58 -17.77
CA ILE A 23 3.73 4.44 -17.02
C ILE A 23 2.88 5.70 -17.16
N THR A 24 1.58 5.55 -17.39
CA THR A 24 0.66 6.70 -17.48
C THR A 24 0.25 7.19 -16.09
N PRO A 25 -0.20 8.45 -15.97
CA PRO A 25 -0.84 8.98 -14.75
C PRO A 25 -1.88 8.06 -14.11
N GLU A 26 -2.81 7.56 -14.91
CA GLU A 26 -3.90 6.71 -14.41
C GLU A 26 -3.39 5.35 -13.97
N GLN A 27 -2.39 4.78 -14.66
CA GLN A 27 -1.75 3.53 -14.22
C GLN A 27 -1.05 3.71 -12.88
N ALA A 28 -0.24 4.78 -12.73
CA ALA A 28 0.45 5.09 -11.49
C ALA A 28 -0.54 5.29 -10.32
N ARG A 29 -1.63 6.04 -10.57
CA ARG A 29 -2.70 6.28 -9.59
C ARG A 29 -3.40 4.99 -9.20
N SER A 30 -3.79 4.17 -10.18
CA SER A 30 -4.48 2.90 -9.97
C SER A 30 -3.65 1.92 -9.14
N ILE A 31 -2.34 1.81 -9.39
CA ILE A 31 -1.43 0.99 -8.57
C ILE A 31 -1.42 1.48 -7.13
N CYS A 32 -1.25 2.78 -6.92
CA CYS A 32 -1.24 3.35 -5.58
C CYS A 32 -2.59 3.16 -4.85
N ALA A 33 -3.70 3.22 -5.58
CA ALA A 33 -5.04 3.02 -5.03
C ALA A 33 -5.36 1.56 -4.70
N GLN A 34 -4.91 0.62 -5.52
CA GLN A 34 -4.96 -0.80 -5.19
C GLN A 34 -4.16 -1.12 -3.93
N GLN A 35 -2.94 -0.56 -3.83
CA GLN A 35 -2.12 -0.69 -2.62
C GLN A 35 -2.87 -0.13 -1.40
N MET A 36 -3.40 1.09 -1.49
CA MET A 36 -4.06 1.73 -0.35
C MET A 36 -5.32 0.96 0.07
N ALA A 37 -6.07 0.42 -0.88
CA ALA A 37 -7.23 -0.42 -0.58
C ALA A 37 -6.82 -1.74 0.11
N ALA A 38 -5.75 -2.40 -0.36
CA ALA A 38 -5.22 -3.60 0.27
C ALA A 38 -4.68 -3.32 1.67
N PHE A 39 -3.93 -2.24 1.85
CA PHE A 39 -3.43 -1.79 3.14
C PHE A 39 -4.58 -1.48 4.10
N THR A 40 -5.56 -0.69 3.68
CA THR A 40 -6.75 -0.33 4.48
C THR A 40 -7.49 -1.58 4.97
N LYS A 41 -7.66 -2.58 4.09
CA LYS A 41 -8.24 -3.87 4.46
C LYS A 41 -7.38 -4.59 5.50
N ALA A 42 -6.07 -4.67 5.29
CA ALA A 42 -5.15 -5.38 6.17
C ALA A 42 -5.09 -4.80 7.59
N VAL A 43 -5.23 -3.47 7.72
CA VAL A 43 -5.21 -2.79 9.03
C VAL A 43 -6.58 -2.66 9.69
N SER A 44 -7.67 -3.00 8.98
CA SER A 44 -9.05 -2.82 9.45
C SER A 44 -9.36 -3.55 10.76
N GLY A 45 -8.70 -4.69 11.04
CA GLY A 45 -8.90 -5.44 12.28
C GLY A 45 -8.43 -4.72 13.56
N SER A 46 -7.60 -3.68 13.44
CA SER A 46 -7.22 -2.80 14.57
C SER A 46 -8.07 -1.54 14.67
N PHE A 47 -8.99 -1.34 13.73
CA PHE A 47 -9.89 -0.19 13.78
C PHE A 47 -11.10 -0.47 14.67
N GLN A 48 -11.35 0.47 15.57
CA GLN A 48 -12.57 0.51 16.36
C GLN A 48 -13.37 1.75 15.97
N LYS A 49 -14.68 1.61 15.78
CA LYS A 49 -15.54 2.74 15.41
C LYS A 49 -15.47 3.82 16.50
N GLY A 50 -15.18 5.05 16.09
CA GLY A 50 -15.01 6.20 17.00
C GLY A 50 -13.62 6.32 17.61
N SER A 51 -12.68 5.41 17.31
CA SER A 51 -11.28 5.54 17.76
C SER A 51 -10.59 6.72 17.09
N THR A 52 -9.71 7.39 17.83
CA THR A 52 -8.84 8.43 17.29
C THR A 52 -7.73 7.82 16.43
N PHE A 53 -7.09 8.66 15.62
CA PHE A 53 -5.91 8.24 14.85
C PHE A 53 -4.80 7.68 15.76
N ASP A 54 -4.55 8.33 16.91
CA ASP A 54 -3.50 7.88 17.84
C ASP A 54 -3.81 6.51 18.44
N GLN A 55 -5.07 6.23 18.78
CA GLN A 55 -5.50 4.92 19.27
C GLN A 55 -5.32 3.84 18.19
N PHE A 56 -5.70 4.15 16.95
CA PHE A 56 -5.54 3.25 15.81
C PHE A 56 -4.06 2.97 15.50
N GLN A 57 -3.23 4.01 15.47
CA GLN A 57 -1.79 3.86 15.27
C GLN A 57 -1.15 3.04 16.40
N PHE A 58 -1.54 3.30 17.66
CA PHE A 58 -1.03 2.54 18.80
C PHE A 58 -1.44 1.05 18.75
N ALA A 59 -2.66 0.74 18.30
CA ALA A 59 -3.10 -0.64 18.13
C ALA A 59 -2.23 -1.42 17.10
N LEU A 60 -1.75 -0.74 16.06
CA LEU A 60 -0.92 -1.32 15.01
C LEU A 60 0.58 -1.36 15.37
N CYS A 61 1.12 -0.23 15.80
CA CYS A 61 2.56 0.00 15.97
C CYS A 61 3.02 -0.09 17.43
N GLY A 62 2.10 -0.16 18.39
CA GLY A 62 2.40 -0.08 19.81
C GLY A 62 3.09 1.25 20.16
N LYS A 63 4.22 1.15 20.88
CA LYS A 63 5.04 2.31 21.28
C LYS A 63 5.99 2.81 20.19
N LEU A 64 6.07 2.13 19.05
CA LEU A 64 6.92 2.58 17.96
C LEU A 64 6.41 3.87 17.35
N LYS A 65 7.34 4.63 16.79
CA LYS A 65 7.04 5.84 16.05
C LYS A 65 7.19 5.56 14.56
N PRO A 66 6.09 5.50 13.78
CA PRO A 66 6.16 5.42 12.34
C PRO A 66 6.94 6.61 11.76
N THR A 67 7.47 6.44 10.55
CA THR A 67 7.99 7.57 9.77
C THR A 67 6.86 8.52 9.41
N VAL A 68 7.18 9.70 8.88
CA VAL A 68 6.15 10.64 8.41
C VAL A 68 5.30 10.00 7.31
N GLU A 69 5.94 9.28 6.39
CA GLU A 69 5.29 8.57 5.28
C GLU A 69 4.37 7.46 5.79
N GLY A 70 4.86 6.61 6.70
CA GLY A 70 4.04 5.54 7.29
C GLY A 70 2.88 6.08 8.13
N ALA A 71 3.10 7.14 8.92
CA ALA A 71 2.03 7.79 9.68
C ALA A 71 0.97 8.41 8.76
N ASN A 72 1.36 9.01 7.64
CA ASN A 72 0.42 9.55 6.66
C ASN A 72 -0.38 8.44 5.99
N GLN A 73 0.27 7.32 5.62
CA GLN A 73 -0.42 6.14 5.08
C GLN A 73 -1.46 5.58 6.06
N LEU A 74 -1.10 5.46 7.34
CA LEU A 74 -2.02 5.05 8.41
C LEU A 74 -3.18 6.02 8.57
N ARG A 75 -2.94 7.33 8.47
CA ARG A 75 -3.97 8.35 8.63
C ARG A 75 -5.01 8.29 7.50
N VAL A 76 -4.57 8.06 6.27
CA VAL A 76 -5.49 7.86 5.14
C VAL A 76 -6.33 6.60 5.34
N ALA A 77 -5.72 5.48 5.74
CA ALA A 77 -6.45 4.25 6.03
C ALA A 77 -7.48 4.45 7.16
N HIS A 78 -7.09 5.11 8.25
CA HIS A 78 -8.00 5.45 9.37
C HIS A 78 -9.17 6.32 8.91
N ASN A 79 -8.92 7.32 8.06
CA ASN A 79 -9.97 8.17 7.50
C ASN A 79 -10.96 7.37 6.65
N PHE A 80 -10.48 6.45 5.80
CA PHE A 80 -11.35 5.59 5.00
C PHE A 80 -12.20 4.64 5.86
N LEU A 81 -11.60 4.04 6.88
CA LEU A 81 -12.30 3.17 7.84
C LEU A 81 -13.33 3.94 8.65
N THR A 82 -13.01 5.17 9.06
CA THR A 82 -13.92 6.07 9.77
C THR A 82 -15.13 6.45 8.90
N GLN A 83 -14.91 6.71 7.62
CA GLN A 83 -15.96 7.01 6.65
C GLN A 83 -16.75 5.77 6.22
N GLY A 84 -16.25 4.56 6.50
CA GLY A 84 -16.88 3.30 6.09
C GLY A 84 -16.91 3.09 4.57
N VAL A 85 -15.93 3.65 3.85
CA VAL A 85 -15.88 3.50 2.38
C VAL A 85 -15.37 2.11 1.98
N SER A 86 -15.85 1.60 0.84
CA SER A 86 -15.43 0.30 0.32
C SER A 86 -14.07 0.37 -0.39
N ASN A 87 -13.41 -0.79 -0.55
CA ASN A 87 -12.20 -0.90 -1.36
C ASN A 87 -12.40 -0.40 -2.79
N ASP A 88 -13.54 -0.69 -3.42
CA ASP A 88 -13.86 -0.20 -4.76
C ASP A 88 -13.99 1.32 -4.82
N PHE A 89 -14.41 1.96 -3.73
CA PHE A 89 -14.43 3.42 -3.63
C PHE A 89 -13.00 3.96 -3.53
N ILE A 90 -12.15 3.37 -2.69
CA ILE A 90 -10.74 3.74 -2.56
C ILE A 90 -10.04 3.63 -3.91
N ILE A 91 -10.21 2.51 -4.62
CA ILE A 91 -9.59 2.26 -5.93
C ILE A 91 -9.99 3.32 -6.97
N ARG A 92 -11.22 3.84 -6.92
CA ARG A 92 -11.73 4.84 -7.86
C ARG A 92 -11.40 6.29 -7.49
N SER A 93 -11.23 6.60 -6.22
CA SER A 93 -11.15 7.98 -5.72
C SER A 93 -9.78 8.39 -5.16
N TYR A 94 -8.96 7.43 -4.74
CA TYR A 94 -7.66 7.74 -4.15
C TYR A 94 -6.66 8.22 -5.21
N ASN A 95 -5.94 9.30 -4.87
CA ASN A 95 -5.02 10.00 -5.77
C ASN A 95 -3.60 9.42 -5.78
N GLY A 96 -3.24 8.57 -4.82
CA GLY A 96 -1.94 7.90 -4.76
C GLY A 96 -0.86 8.59 -3.93
N LYS A 97 -1.09 9.80 -3.40
CA LYS A 97 -0.04 10.65 -2.82
C LYS A 97 0.77 9.96 -1.71
N GLU A 98 0.11 9.45 -0.68
CA GLU A 98 0.78 8.89 0.49
C GLU A 98 1.48 7.56 0.18
N ILE A 99 1.01 6.84 -0.84
CA ILE A 99 1.66 5.61 -1.31
C ILE A 99 2.90 5.93 -2.13
N ALA A 100 2.84 6.92 -3.03
CA ALA A 100 4.02 7.38 -3.75
C ALA A 100 5.11 7.93 -2.80
N ALA A 101 4.71 8.65 -1.73
CA ALA A 101 5.65 9.09 -0.70
C ALA A 101 6.31 7.90 0.02
N SER A 102 5.53 6.88 0.39
CA SER A 102 6.04 5.65 1.01
C SER A 102 6.97 4.88 0.07
N MET A 103 6.63 4.77 -1.21
CA MET A 103 7.51 4.19 -2.24
C MET A 103 8.83 4.95 -2.35
N ASN A 104 8.80 6.29 -2.31
CA ASN A 104 10.01 7.11 -2.37
C ASN A 104 10.90 6.91 -1.14
N TYR A 105 10.31 6.81 0.05
CA TYR A 105 11.04 6.48 1.27
C TYR A 105 11.75 5.13 1.15
N LEU A 106 11.04 4.09 0.71
CA LEU A 106 11.60 2.74 0.55
C LEU A 106 12.66 2.67 -0.56
N LEU A 107 12.46 3.38 -1.67
CA LEU A 107 13.47 3.51 -2.73
C LEU A 107 14.76 4.17 -2.21
N ASN A 108 14.65 5.19 -1.36
CA ASN A 108 15.81 5.83 -0.75
C ASN A 108 16.56 4.90 0.21
N LEU A 109 15.87 3.99 0.90
CA LEU A 109 16.52 2.93 1.68
C LEU A 109 17.23 1.93 0.79
N HIS A 110 16.57 1.48 -0.29
CA HIS A 110 17.16 0.58 -1.28
C HIS A 110 18.45 1.16 -1.89
N ASN A 111 18.43 2.43 -2.30
CA ASN A 111 19.60 3.12 -2.86
C ASN A 111 20.77 3.26 -1.87
N LYS A 112 20.52 3.09 -0.57
CA LYS A 112 21.53 3.05 0.49
C LYS A 112 21.99 1.61 0.82
N GLY A 113 21.50 0.61 0.10
CA GLY A 113 21.86 -0.80 0.29
C GLY A 113 21.02 -1.53 1.35
N PHE A 114 19.88 -0.97 1.78
CA PHE A 114 18.97 -1.66 2.70
C PHE A 114 17.88 -2.40 1.92
N GLU A 115 17.74 -3.70 2.19
CA GLU A 115 16.56 -4.46 1.78
C GLU A 115 15.44 -4.22 2.79
N SER A 116 14.29 -3.78 2.31
CA SER A 116 13.15 -3.38 3.15
C SER A 116 11.88 -4.03 2.61
N ASP A 117 11.10 -4.64 3.51
CA ASP A 117 9.79 -5.21 3.20
C ASP A 117 8.64 -4.20 3.42
N GLY A 118 8.95 -3.04 4.01
CA GLY A 118 8.00 -1.98 4.36
C GLY A 118 7.87 -1.74 5.87
N ALA A 119 8.36 -2.62 6.73
CA ALA A 119 8.24 -2.48 8.18
C ALA A 119 8.86 -1.18 8.72
N GLU A 120 9.89 -0.67 8.05
CA GLU A 120 10.60 0.57 8.39
C GLU A 120 9.68 1.80 8.37
N LEU A 121 8.64 1.81 7.54
CA LEU A 121 7.62 2.86 7.55
C LEU A 121 6.89 2.95 8.89
N PHE A 122 6.80 1.83 9.61
CA PHE A 122 5.99 1.67 10.82
C PHE A 122 6.82 1.49 12.09
N GLY A 123 8.12 1.76 12.02
CA GLY A 123 9.06 1.70 13.14
C GLY A 123 9.84 0.39 13.28
N GLY A 124 9.77 -0.51 12.29
CA GLY A 124 10.60 -1.71 12.19
C GLY A 124 9.93 -3.02 12.64
N ILE A 125 10.53 -4.14 12.20
CA ILE A 125 9.98 -5.51 12.29
C ILE A 125 9.63 -5.95 13.71
N THR A 126 10.52 -5.69 14.68
CA THR A 126 10.43 -6.30 16.02
C THR A 126 9.12 -5.95 16.75
N ALA A 127 8.58 -4.75 16.58
CA ALA A 127 7.31 -4.40 17.23
C ALA A 127 6.09 -4.50 16.31
N THR A 128 6.26 -4.40 14.98
CA THR A 128 5.16 -4.68 14.05
C THR A 128 4.76 -6.16 14.08
N GLU A 129 5.71 -7.10 14.16
CA GLU A 129 5.45 -8.54 14.38
C GLU A 129 4.78 -8.83 15.73
N ASN A 130 5.00 -7.96 16.70
CA ASN A 130 4.40 -8.11 18.03
C ASN A 130 2.95 -7.64 18.10
N SER A 131 2.44 -6.94 17.08
CA SER A 131 1.04 -6.58 17.00
C SER A 131 0.16 -7.82 16.81
N SER A 132 -1.02 -7.82 17.44
CA SER A 132 -1.97 -8.93 17.31
C SER A 132 -2.38 -9.18 15.86
N LEU A 133 -2.48 -8.12 15.05
CA LEU A 133 -2.74 -8.22 13.62
C LEU A 133 -1.64 -8.94 12.85
N ALA A 134 -0.37 -8.68 13.15
CA ALA A 134 0.73 -9.36 12.49
C ALA A 134 0.79 -10.85 12.88
N LYS A 135 0.40 -11.19 14.12
CA LYS A 135 0.36 -12.58 14.62
C LYS A 135 -0.81 -13.39 14.07
N ASN A 136 -1.92 -12.72 13.79
CA ASN A 136 -3.17 -13.35 13.34
C ASN A 136 -3.34 -13.33 11.81
N ALA A 137 -2.29 -12.99 11.04
CA ALA A 137 -2.36 -12.96 9.59
C ALA A 137 -2.42 -14.38 9.02
N GLU A 138 -3.63 -14.92 8.85
CA GLU A 138 -3.92 -16.10 8.02
C GLU A 138 -3.76 -15.81 6.51
N ASP A 139 -3.48 -14.56 6.14
CA ASP A 139 -3.20 -14.08 4.78
C ASP A 139 -1.68 -14.13 4.52
N PRO A 140 -1.19 -14.52 3.33
CA PRO A 140 0.24 -14.54 2.99
C PRO A 140 0.98 -13.21 3.20
N CYS A 141 0.27 -12.09 3.30
CA CYS A 141 0.87 -10.77 3.52
C CYS A 141 0.52 -10.19 4.90
N ARG A 142 1.54 -9.85 5.68
CA ARG A 142 1.35 -9.07 6.91
C ARG A 142 1.05 -7.61 6.55
N TRP A 143 0.27 -6.93 7.41
CA TRP A 143 -0.20 -5.57 7.15
C TRP A 143 0.92 -4.52 6.95
N TYR A 144 2.10 -4.75 7.52
CA TYR A 144 3.25 -3.86 7.41
C TYR A 144 4.14 -4.17 6.19
N GLN A 145 3.94 -5.31 5.53
CA GLN A 145 4.72 -5.74 4.36
C GLN A 145 4.21 -5.01 3.12
N PHE A 146 4.69 -3.78 2.96
CA PHE A 146 4.29 -2.84 1.90
C PHE A 146 4.29 -3.50 0.52
N TRP A 147 5.38 -4.19 0.17
CA TRP A 147 5.51 -4.81 -1.14
C TRP A 147 4.55 -5.99 -1.31
N CYS A 148 4.36 -6.81 -0.28
CA CYS A 148 3.45 -7.95 -0.32
C CYS A 148 2.01 -7.51 -0.58
N LEU A 149 1.55 -6.45 0.11
CA LEU A 149 0.20 -5.91 -0.05
C LEU A 149 -0.08 -5.34 -1.44
N THR A 150 0.94 -5.14 -2.25
CA THR A 150 0.80 -4.65 -3.62
C THR A 150 0.66 -5.84 -4.60
N GLN A 151 -0.07 -6.91 -4.25
CA GLN A 151 -0.02 -8.25 -4.91
C GLN A 151 -0.12 -8.26 -6.46
N THR A 152 -0.77 -7.29 -7.11
CA THR A 152 -0.78 -7.16 -8.58
C THR A 152 0.54 -6.63 -9.18
N PHE A 153 1.46 -6.18 -8.34
CA PHE A 153 2.66 -5.40 -8.65
C PHE A 153 3.92 -5.93 -7.94
N ALA A 154 3.77 -6.63 -6.81
CA ALA A 154 4.83 -7.03 -5.89
C ALA A 154 5.97 -7.84 -6.54
N ASN A 155 5.64 -8.92 -7.27
CA ASN A 155 6.65 -9.76 -7.93
C ASN A 155 7.38 -9.03 -9.05
N TRP A 156 6.78 -7.98 -9.63
CA TRP A 156 7.35 -7.22 -10.73
C TRP A 156 8.16 -6.01 -10.23
N VAL A 157 7.75 -5.34 -9.15
CA VAL A 157 8.40 -4.15 -8.59
C VAL A 157 9.73 -4.41 -7.94
N VAL A 158 9.81 -5.45 -7.10
CA VAL A 158 11.05 -5.76 -6.39
C VAL A 158 12.16 -6.12 -7.39
N ALA A 159 11.76 -6.57 -8.59
CA ALA A 159 12.64 -6.81 -9.73
C ALA A 159 12.83 -5.59 -10.67
N ASN A 160 12.08 -4.48 -10.50
CA ASN A 160 12.06 -3.34 -11.44
C ASN A 160 11.93 -1.98 -10.72
N TRP A 161 12.92 -1.60 -9.89
CA TRP A 161 12.99 -0.30 -9.20
C TRP A 161 12.81 0.94 -10.10
N THR A 162 13.21 0.85 -11.38
CA THR A 162 13.00 1.91 -12.38
C THR A 162 11.53 2.30 -12.54
N VAL A 163 10.62 1.35 -12.37
CA VAL A 163 9.18 1.58 -12.49
C VAL A 163 8.66 2.35 -11.26
N ILE A 164 9.18 2.03 -10.07
CA ILE A 164 8.85 2.77 -8.85
C ILE A 164 9.23 4.24 -8.99
N SER A 165 10.42 4.52 -9.53
CA SER A 165 10.82 5.90 -9.85
C SER A 165 9.86 6.60 -10.82
N GLN A 166 9.31 5.88 -11.81
CA GLN A 166 8.31 6.44 -12.75
C GLN A 166 6.96 6.71 -12.08
N ILE A 167 6.49 5.83 -11.19
CA ILE A 167 5.26 6.06 -10.40
C ILE A 167 5.43 7.29 -9.53
N ILE A 168 6.52 7.34 -8.76
CA ILE A 168 6.84 8.45 -7.86
C ILE A 168 6.85 9.76 -8.65
N ALA A 169 7.62 9.82 -9.75
CA ALA A 169 7.71 11.02 -10.58
C ALA A 169 6.34 11.44 -11.10
N THR A 170 5.56 10.50 -11.64
CA THR A 170 4.24 10.77 -12.19
C THR A 170 3.26 11.30 -11.14
N ILE A 171 3.17 10.67 -9.97
CA ILE A 171 2.24 11.08 -8.91
C ILE A 171 2.66 12.40 -8.26
N ILE A 172 3.95 12.58 -7.97
CA ILE A 172 4.45 13.82 -7.36
C ILE A 172 4.28 15.00 -8.32
N GLN A 173 4.49 14.83 -9.63
CA GLN A 173 4.29 15.90 -10.61
C GLN A 173 2.83 16.32 -10.78
N ILE A 174 1.87 15.44 -10.49
CA ILE A 174 0.43 15.73 -10.63
C ILE A 174 -0.13 16.37 -9.36
N LEU A 175 0.45 16.09 -8.19
CA LEU A 175 -0.10 16.44 -6.88
C LEU A 175 0.73 17.46 -6.09
N GLY A 176 1.93 17.80 -6.57
CA GLY A 176 2.78 18.88 -6.10
C GLY A 176 2.63 20.12 -6.95
#